data_AF-A0A483A201-F1
#
_entry.id   AF-A0A483A201-F1
#
_cell.length_a   1.000
_cell.length_b   1.000
_cell.length_c   1.000
_cell.angle_alpha   90.00
_cell.angle_beta   90.00
_cell.angle_gamma   90.00
#
_symmetry.space_group_name_H-M   'P 1'
#
loop_
_entity.id
_entity.type
_entity.pdbx_description
1 polymer ?
#
loop_
_entity_poly.entity_id
_entity_poly.type
_entity_poly.pdbx_seq_one_letter_code
_entity_poly.pdbx_strand_id
1 'polypeptide(L)'
;MNENKPLPKGWEVKNLGDIGKIFNGNSINATIKKEKYLNINGGMPYIATKDISYENIIDYSNGISIPFEEKSNFRFVPKNTTLICAEGGSAGRKIGFTSQEVCFGNKLFALIVKNGISNKYIYYYYFSDNFQKDFQGQMTGIIGGVSMAKFKKLNIPLPSLPEQKCIVAILDKTFAEITKAEAIAKTNLQNAKELFESYLNNVFENKGDDWEEKRLEEVCDIRSKLVDPKESQYQDLIHIGAGNIVSEKGILVDLKTAKEENLISGKFLFDDSMVLYSKIRPYLMKIVKCGFKGLCSADIYPLVPFKNKMIQSFLYRLFYSNDFTAYAIRGSQRAGMPKVNRKHLFAYSFFLPPIREQQQIVKKLNALQSETKKLEIIYQHKIEDLEELKKSILQKAFNGML
;
A
#
# COMPACT_ATOMS: atom_id res chain seq x y z
N MET A 1 -4.28 -1.71 29.25
CA MET A 1 -5.07 -1.12 30.34
C MET A 1 -4.96 0.39 30.19
N ASN A 2 -5.99 1.08 29.71
CA ASN A 2 -6.04 2.55 29.74
C ASN A 2 -7.20 2.91 30.66
N GLU A 3 -6.86 3.19 31.91
CA GLU A 3 -7.77 3.83 32.86
C GLU A 3 -8.21 5.18 32.30
N ASN A 4 -9.50 5.49 32.42
CA ASN A 4 -10.05 6.82 32.21
C ASN A 4 -9.35 7.79 33.18
N LYS A 5 -8.23 8.39 32.75
CA LYS A 5 -7.60 9.47 33.50
C LYS A 5 -8.63 10.58 33.67
N PRO A 6 -8.77 11.15 34.88
CA PRO A 6 -9.67 12.27 35.09
C PRO A 6 -9.24 13.43 34.20
N LEU A 7 -10.22 14.10 33.58
CA LEU A 7 -9.98 15.28 32.75
C LEU A 7 -9.29 16.38 33.58
N PRO A 8 -8.51 17.26 32.94
CA PRO A 8 -7.89 18.39 33.63
C PRO A 8 -8.92 19.25 34.36
N LYS A 9 -8.47 19.87 35.46
CA LYS A 9 -9.29 20.79 36.25
C LYS A 9 -9.77 21.95 35.37
N GLY A 10 -11.09 22.13 35.26
CA GLY A 10 -11.72 23.19 34.47
C GLY A 10 -12.31 22.75 33.14
N TRP A 11 -12.12 21.49 32.73
CA TRP A 11 -12.75 20.93 31.55
C TRP A 11 -14.18 20.45 31.88
N GLU A 12 -15.15 20.87 31.07
CA GLU A 12 -16.53 20.40 31.17
C GLU A 12 -16.78 19.27 30.18
N VAL A 13 -17.53 18.24 30.57
CA VAL A 13 -18.05 17.25 29.62
C VAL A 13 -19.46 17.66 29.21
N LYS A 14 -19.70 17.79 27.90
CA LYS A 14 -21.04 18.08 27.34
C LYS A 14 -21.43 17.02 26.33
N ASN A 15 -22.72 16.90 26.06
CA ASN A 15 -23.16 16.13 24.90
C ASN A 15 -23.00 16.96 23.63
N LEU A 16 -22.76 16.29 22.49
CA LEU A 16 -22.68 16.97 21.20
C LEU A 16 -23.94 17.79 20.86
N GLY A 17 -25.11 17.34 21.31
CA GLY A 17 -26.38 18.06 21.11
C GLY A 17 -26.47 19.38 21.88
N ASP A 18 -25.70 19.54 22.97
CA ASP A 18 -25.77 20.73 23.83
C ASP A 18 -24.90 21.87 23.30
N ILE A 19 -23.95 21.55 22.41
CA ILE A 19 -22.89 22.46 21.97
C ILE A 19 -23.19 23.13 20.62
N GLY A 20 -24.28 22.76 19.96
CA GLY A 20 -24.63 23.31 18.66
C GLY A 20 -25.83 22.64 18.00
N LYS A 21 -26.12 23.08 16.78
CA LYS A 21 -27.18 22.53 15.94
C LYS A 21 -26.61 21.40 15.10
N ILE A 22 -27.08 20.18 15.37
CA ILE A 22 -26.73 18.98 14.58
C ILE A 22 -27.89 18.60 13.68
N PHE A 23 -27.61 18.41 12.40
CA PHE A 23 -28.57 18.03 11.38
C PHE A 23 -27.89 17.32 10.21
N ASN A 24 -28.67 16.57 9.44
CA ASN A 24 -28.22 15.92 8.21
C ASN A 24 -28.60 16.71 6.97
N GLY A 25 -27.98 16.39 5.83
CA GLY A 25 -28.27 16.99 4.54
C GLY A 25 -29.49 16.40 3.83
N ASN A 26 -29.60 16.64 2.53
CA ASN A 26 -30.68 16.14 1.68
C ASN A 26 -30.18 15.00 0.79
N SER A 27 -31.02 14.02 0.45
CA SER A 27 -30.74 13.07 -0.62
C SER A 27 -31.19 13.64 -1.96
N ILE A 28 -30.45 13.37 -3.03
CA ILE A 28 -30.85 13.70 -4.39
C ILE A 28 -31.10 12.39 -5.13
N ASN A 29 -32.26 12.28 -5.78
CA ASN A 29 -32.55 11.17 -6.68
C ASN A 29 -31.49 11.10 -7.79
N ALA A 30 -31.04 9.89 -8.16
CA ALA A 30 -29.93 9.72 -9.10
C ALA A 30 -30.21 10.34 -10.49
N THR A 31 -31.45 10.23 -10.98
CA THR A 31 -31.88 10.81 -12.25
C THR A 31 -31.86 12.34 -12.19
N ILE A 32 -32.52 12.93 -11.19
CA ILE A 32 -32.53 14.38 -10.98
C ILE A 32 -31.10 14.92 -10.83
N LYS A 33 -30.25 14.20 -10.10
CA LYS A 33 -28.85 14.58 -9.89
C LYS A 33 -28.10 14.69 -11.22
N LYS A 34 -28.31 13.74 -12.13
CA LYS A 34 -27.66 13.70 -13.44
C LYS A 34 -28.21 14.73 -14.41
N GLU A 35 -29.52 14.94 -14.41
CA GLU A 35 -30.19 15.85 -15.36
C GLU A 35 -30.03 17.32 -14.98
N LYS A 36 -30.04 17.64 -13.67
CA LYS A 36 -30.20 19.01 -13.20
C LYS A 36 -28.96 19.61 -12.52
N TYR A 37 -28.14 18.78 -11.86
CA TYR A 37 -27.09 19.27 -10.96
C TYR A 37 -25.67 18.84 -11.38
N LEU A 38 -25.56 18.00 -12.40
CA LEU A 38 -24.28 17.53 -12.92
C LEU A 38 -23.70 18.53 -13.91
N ASN A 39 -22.45 18.92 -13.69
CA ASN A 39 -21.64 19.80 -14.55
C ASN A 39 -22.31 21.14 -14.89
N ILE A 40 -23.10 21.69 -13.98
CA ILE A 40 -23.67 23.02 -14.15
C ILE A 40 -22.62 24.11 -13.89
N ASN A 41 -22.73 25.21 -14.64
CA ASN A 41 -21.87 26.38 -14.45
C ASN A 41 -22.44 27.26 -13.32
N GLY A 42 -21.73 27.31 -12.19
CA GLY A 42 -22.14 28.07 -11.02
C GLY A 42 -23.09 27.30 -10.09
N GLY A 43 -23.27 27.83 -8.88
CA GLY A 43 -24.01 27.18 -7.81
C GLY A 43 -23.11 26.76 -6.64
N MET A 44 -23.72 26.11 -5.66
CA MET A 44 -23.08 25.67 -4.44
C MET A 44 -22.66 24.20 -4.53
N PRO A 45 -21.41 23.83 -4.18
CA PRO A 45 -20.98 22.45 -4.19
C PRO A 45 -21.89 21.56 -3.32
N TYR A 46 -22.23 20.38 -3.83
CA TYR A 46 -22.95 19.35 -3.08
C TYR A 46 -22.01 18.22 -2.68
N ILE A 47 -21.79 18.05 -1.37
CA ILE A 47 -20.86 17.07 -0.81
C ILE A 47 -21.62 15.85 -0.29
N ALA A 48 -21.35 14.67 -0.87
CA ALA A 48 -21.80 13.38 -0.36
C ALA A 48 -20.65 12.62 0.31
N THR A 49 -20.97 11.50 0.99
CA THR A 49 -19.98 10.64 1.65
C THR A 49 -18.85 10.17 0.74
N LYS A 50 -19.10 10.00 -0.57
CA LYS A 50 -18.07 9.60 -1.53
C LYS A 50 -17.04 10.70 -1.80
N ASP A 51 -17.44 11.96 -1.60
CA ASP A 51 -16.64 13.15 -1.92
C ASP A 51 -15.74 13.57 -0.75
N ILE A 52 -15.81 12.86 0.38
CA ILE A 52 -14.82 12.94 1.46
C ILE A 52 -13.89 11.74 1.30
N SER A 53 -12.58 11.94 1.17
CA SER A 53 -11.61 10.85 1.06
C SER A 53 -11.38 10.17 2.42
N TYR A 54 -10.65 9.05 2.45
CA TYR A 54 -10.25 8.41 3.72
C TYR A 54 -9.14 9.20 4.44
N GLU A 55 -8.46 10.07 3.71
CA GLU A 55 -7.53 11.09 4.20
C GLU A 55 -8.27 12.34 4.71
N ASN A 56 -9.60 12.33 4.74
CA ASN A 56 -10.46 13.38 5.30
C ASN A 56 -10.44 14.70 4.52
N ILE A 57 -10.09 14.64 3.24
CA ILE A 57 -10.11 15.76 2.31
C ILE A 57 -11.47 15.78 1.58
N ILE A 58 -12.08 16.96 1.50
CA ILE A 58 -13.33 17.15 0.73
C ILE A 58 -12.96 17.50 -0.72
N ASP A 59 -13.48 16.71 -1.67
CA ASP A 59 -13.45 16.99 -3.09
C ASP A 59 -14.61 17.93 -3.46
N TYR A 60 -14.28 19.17 -3.78
CA TYR A 60 -15.22 20.19 -4.25
C TYR A 60 -15.41 20.19 -5.77
N SER A 61 -14.61 19.40 -6.49
CA SER A 61 -14.60 19.27 -7.95
C SER A 61 -15.33 18.02 -8.46
N ASN A 62 -16.23 17.47 -7.64
CA ASN A 62 -16.99 16.25 -7.95
C ASN A 62 -18.03 16.39 -9.08
N GLY A 63 -18.14 17.58 -9.69
CA GLY A 63 -19.07 17.90 -10.77
C GLY A 63 -20.52 18.12 -10.34
N ILE A 64 -20.84 18.14 -9.04
CA ILE A 64 -22.21 18.32 -8.55
C ILE A 64 -22.36 19.65 -7.83
N SER A 65 -23.22 20.51 -8.35
CA SER A 65 -23.57 21.79 -7.73
C SER A 65 -25.08 22.02 -7.69
N ILE A 66 -25.54 22.72 -6.66
CA ILE A 66 -26.93 23.16 -6.52
C ILE A 66 -27.02 24.61 -7.00
N PRO A 67 -27.87 24.93 -7.98
CA PRO A 67 -28.09 26.31 -8.42
C PRO A 67 -28.44 27.23 -7.25
N PHE A 68 -27.96 28.48 -7.27
CA PHE A 68 -28.17 29.40 -6.14
C PHE A 68 -29.64 29.70 -5.89
N GLU A 69 -30.46 29.69 -6.95
CA GLU A 69 -31.90 29.89 -6.93
C GLU A 69 -32.62 28.76 -6.18
N GLU A 70 -32.01 27.57 -6.13
CA GLU A 70 -32.56 26.39 -5.47
C GLU A 70 -31.92 26.10 -4.12
N LYS A 71 -30.93 26.90 -3.70
CA LYS A 71 -30.22 26.74 -2.42
C LYS A 71 -31.18 26.58 -1.24
N SER A 72 -32.28 27.34 -1.22
CA SER A 72 -33.29 27.29 -0.13
C SER A 72 -33.99 25.95 0.02
N ASN A 73 -34.01 25.12 -1.03
CA ASN A 73 -34.59 23.78 -0.99
C ASN A 73 -33.64 22.75 -0.35
N PHE A 74 -32.39 23.14 -0.12
CA PHE A 74 -31.33 22.30 0.42
C PHE A 74 -30.83 22.82 1.76
N ARG A 75 -30.44 21.88 2.60
CA ARG A 75 -29.68 22.18 3.80
C ARG A 75 -28.23 22.41 3.40
N PHE A 76 -27.69 23.53 3.88
CA PHE A 76 -26.32 23.94 3.63
C PHE A 76 -25.63 24.31 4.94
N VAL A 77 -24.31 24.36 4.88
CA VAL A 77 -23.44 24.78 5.99
C VAL A 77 -22.40 25.78 5.49
N PRO A 78 -22.00 26.74 6.33
CA PRO A 78 -20.94 27.68 5.97
C PRO A 78 -19.57 26.99 5.93
N LYS A 79 -18.56 27.74 5.48
CA LYS A 79 -17.15 27.38 5.68
C LYS A 79 -16.85 27.13 7.16
N ASN A 80 -15.80 26.36 7.42
CA ASN A 80 -15.35 25.94 8.75
C ASN A 80 -16.38 25.12 9.53
N THR A 81 -17.15 24.27 8.84
CA THR A 81 -18.09 23.33 9.46
C THR A 81 -17.56 21.91 9.36
N THR A 82 -17.69 21.14 10.46
CA THR A 82 -17.34 19.72 10.48
C THR A 82 -18.51 18.89 9.96
N LEU A 83 -18.23 18.06 8.95
CA LEU A 83 -19.11 17.04 8.41
C LEU A 83 -18.59 15.66 8.82
N ILE A 84 -19.46 14.76 9.28
CA ILE A 84 -19.09 13.37 9.55
C ILE A 84 -20.06 12.39 8.90
N CYS A 85 -19.52 11.33 8.31
CA CYS A 85 -20.34 10.22 7.82
C CYS A 85 -20.99 9.48 8.99
N ALA A 86 -22.32 9.45 9.02
CA ALA A 86 -23.08 8.84 10.11
C ALA A 86 -23.50 7.38 9.84
N GLU A 87 -23.51 6.96 8.57
CA GLU A 87 -24.10 5.68 8.14
C GLU A 87 -23.33 5.10 6.95
N GLY A 88 -23.27 3.77 6.87
CA GLY A 88 -22.61 3.01 5.83
C GLY A 88 -21.22 2.54 6.24
N GLY A 89 -20.54 1.85 5.32
CA GLY A 89 -19.19 1.37 5.57
C GLY A 89 -18.20 2.46 5.98
N SER A 90 -18.45 3.73 5.65
CA SER A 90 -17.58 4.86 6.04
C SER A 90 -18.00 5.58 7.33
N ALA A 91 -19.02 5.10 8.05
CA ALA A 91 -19.54 5.74 9.25
C ALA A 91 -18.43 5.96 10.30
N GLY A 92 -18.36 7.16 10.86
CA GLY A 92 -17.36 7.58 11.84
C GLY A 92 -15.95 7.82 11.27
N ARG A 93 -15.63 7.29 10.09
CA ARG A 93 -14.28 7.31 9.50
C ARG A 93 -14.01 8.49 8.59
N LYS A 94 -15.01 8.91 7.82
CA LYS A 94 -14.91 10.06 6.90
C LYS A 94 -15.43 11.30 7.59
N ILE A 95 -14.52 12.22 7.91
CA ILE A 95 -14.79 13.48 8.60
C ILE A 95 -14.21 14.61 7.74
N GLY A 96 -15.06 15.47 7.19
CA GLY A 96 -14.63 16.61 6.38
C GLY A 96 -14.69 17.92 7.16
N PHE A 97 -13.77 18.85 6.88
CA PHE A 97 -13.84 20.23 7.36
C PHE A 97 -14.03 21.18 6.18
N THR A 98 -15.13 21.92 6.15
CA THR A 98 -15.46 22.71 4.97
C THR A 98 -14.55 23.93 4.82
N SER A 99 -13.99 24.17 3.63
CA SER A 99 -13.26 25.40 3.30
C SER A 99 -14.17 26.49 2.70
N GLN A 100 -15.37 26.12 2.26
CA GLN A 100 -16.38 26.98 1.65
C GLN A 100 -17.80 26.55 2.05
N GLU A 101 -18.80 27.34 1.67
CA GLU A 101 -20.20 27.01 1.87
C GLU A 101 -20.61 25.82 0.99
N VAL A 102 -21.35 24.85 1.53
CA VAL A 102 -21.74 23.64 0.80
C VAL A 102 -23.14 23.16 1.15
N CYS A 103 -23.83 22.62 0.15
CA CYS A 103 -24.92 21.67 0.34
C CYS A 103 -24.34 20.28 0.59
N PHE A 104 -25.07 19.40 1.28
CA PHE A 104 -24.52 18.09 1.63
C PHE A 104 -25.57 16.98 1.69
N GLY A 105 -25.08 15.74 1.65
CA GLY A 105 -25.90 14.54 1.61
C GLY A 105 -26.52 14.15 2.95
N ASN A 106 -27.67 13.46 2.90
CA ASN A 106 -28.42 12.99 4.06
C ASN A 106 -27.70 11.99 4.98
N LYS A 107 -26.61 11.37 4.52
CA LYS A 107 -25.75 10.46 5.30
C LYS A 107 -24.61 11.15 6.03
N LEU A 108 -24.45 12.45 5.83
CA LEU A 108 -23.49 13.28 6.55
C LEU A 108 -24.23 14.06 7.63
N PHE A 109 -23.68 14.12 8.83
CA PHE A 109 -24.11 15.03 9.88
C PHE A 109 -23.20 16.25 9.89
N ALA A 110 -23.81 17.42 9.98
CA ALA A 110 -23.14 18.68 10.22
C ALA A 110 -23.35 19.11 11.67
N LEU A 111 -22.35 19.74 12.27
CA LEU A 111 -22.47 20.44 13.55
C LEU A 111 -22.12 21.92 13.35
N ILE A 112 -23.12 22.80 13.52
CA ILE A 112 -22.91 24.24 13.66
C ILE A 112 -22.82 24.55 15.15
N VAL A 113 -21.63 24.87 15.64
CA VAL A 113 -21.36 25.11 17.06
C VAL A 113 -21.93 26.45 17.56
N LYS A 114 -22.24 26.52 18.85
CA LYS A 114 -22.61 27.77 19.56
C LYS A 114 -21.38 28.66 19.75
N ASN A 115 -21.61 29.94 20.09
CA ASN A 115 -20.57 30.86 20.51
C ASN A 115 -19.75 30.27 21.69
N GLY A 116 -18.44 30.51 21.69
CA GLY A 116 -17.55 29.96 22.71
C GLY A 116 -16.93 28.59 22.36
N ILE A 117 -17.20 28.04 21.17
CA ILE A 117 -16.72 26.72 20.76
C ILE A 117 -16.03 26.80 19.40
N SER A 118 -14.88 26.16 19.27
CA SER A 118 -14.11 26.09 18.03
C SER A 118 -14.59 24.94 17.15
N ASN A 119 -15.06 25.22 15.91
CA ASN A 119 -15.41 24.17 14.95
C ASN A 119 -14.25 23.21 14.68
N LYS A 120 -13.03 23.74 14.62
CA LYS A 120 -11.83 22.95 14.33
C LYS A 120 -11.40 22.06 15.50
N TYR A 121 -11.73 22.47 16.73
CA TYR A 121 -11.58 21.61 17.90
C TYR A 121 -12.49 20.37 17.79
N ILE A 122 -13.75 20.55 17.37
CA ILE A 122 -14.66 19.43 17.10
C ILE A 122 -14.09 18.53 16.00
N TYR A 123 -13.62 19.13 14.90
CA TYR A 123 -13.01 18.38 13.81
C TYR A 123 -11.89 17.45 14.32
N TYR A 124 -10.96 17.98 15.12
CA TYR A 124 -9.90 17.15 15.69
C TYR A 124 -10.41 16.13 16.71
N TYR A 125 -11.40 16.50 17.55
CA TYR A 125 -11.95 15.59 18.54
C TYR A 125 -12.59 14.37 17.91
N TYR A 126 -13.20 14.51 16.73
CA TYR A 126 -13.76 13.38 16.00
C TYR A 126 -12.70 12.35 15.57
N PHE A 127 -11.42 12.69 15.54
CA PHE A 127 -10.34 11.70 15.31
C PHE A 127 -9.81 11.06 16.58
N SER A 128 -10.21 11.54 17.76
CA SER A 128 -9.74 10.97 19.02
C SER A 128 -10.26 9.55 19.24
N ASP A 129 -9.45 8.71 19.88
CA ASP A 129 -9.84 7.34 20.23
C ASP A 129 -11.12 7.29 21.07
N ASN A 130 -11.30 8.25 21.98
CA ASN A 130 -12.48 8.33 22.84
C ASN A 130 -13.74 8.51 22.00
N PHE A 131 -13.75 9.51 21.11
CA PHE A 131 -14.88 9.72 20.22
C PHE A 131 -15.12 8.50 19.30
N GLN A 132 -14.06 7.94 18.71
CA GLN A 132 -14.18 6.82 17.78
C GLN A 132 -14.77 5.57 18.47
N LYS A 133 -14.34 5.27 19.69
CA LYS A 133 -14.91 4.18 20.51
C LYS A 133 -16.36 4.43 20.85
N ASP A 134 -16.70 5.63 21.31
CA ASP A 134 -18.08 5.98 21.66
C ASP A 134 -18.99 5.92 20.43
N PHE A 135 -18.54 6.46 19.29
CA PHE A 135 -19.27 6.40 18.03
C PHE A 135 -19.50 4.96 17.58
N GLN A 136 -18.47 4.12 17.58
CA GLN A 136 -18.57 2.69 17.23
C GLN A 136 -19.51 1.94 18.16
N GLY A 137 -19.45 2.20 19.47
CA GLY A 137 -20.35 1.61 20.46
C GLY A 137 -21.82 1.98 20.26
N GLN A 138 -22.12 3.06 19.54
CA GLN A 138 -23.49 3.46 19.20
C GLN A 138 -23.98 2.92 17.85
N MET A 139 -23.12 2.28 17.04
CA MET A 139 -23.49 1.79 15.71
C MET A 139 -24.54 0.67 15.78
N THR A 140 -25.51 0.74 14.88
CA THR A 140 -26.60 -0.25 14.76
C THR A 140 -26.91 -0.57 13.30
N GLY A 141 -27.59 -1.70 13.07
CA GLY A 141 -28.06 -2.14 11.76
C GLY A 141 -26.98 -2.81 10.91
N ILE A 142 -27.42 -3.56 9.89
CA ILE A 142 -26.56 -4.39 9.02
C ILE A 142 -25.54 -3.54 8.25
N ILE A 143 -25.95 -2.37 7.78
CA ILE A 143 -25.11 -1.44 7.01
C ILE A 143 -24.18 -0.60 7.93
N GLY A 144 -24.45 -0.62 9.23
CA GLY A 144 -23.75 0.15 10.25
C GLY A 144 -24.07 1.65 10.20
N GLY A 145 -24.38 2.25 11.35
CA GLY A 145 -24.57 3.69 11.45
C GLY A 145 -25.06 4.14 12.83
N VAL A 146 -24.92 5.44 13.09
CA VAL A 146 -25.35 6.08 14.34
C VAL A 146 -26.53 7.00 14.04
N SER A 147 -27.65 6.79 14.73
CA SER A 147 -28.81 7.66 14.58
C SER A 147 -28.53 9.07 15.12
N MET A 148 -29.22 10.08 14.59
CA MET A 148 -29.11 11.47 15.04
C MET A 148 -29.29 11.61 16.56
N ALA A 149 -30.25 10.88 17.13
CA ALA A 149 -30.55 10.91 18.54
C ALA A 149 -29.41 10.33 19.41
N LYS A 150 -28.74 9.27 18.95
CA LYS A 150 -27.56 8.71 19.62
C LYS A 150 -26.34 9.60 19.44
N PHE A 151 -26.12 10.11 18.24
CA PHE A 151 -25.00 11.01 17.94
C PHE A 151 -25.01 12.26 18.82
N LYS A 152 -26.18 12.86 19.03
CA LYS A 152 -26.35 14.02 19.93
C LYS A 152 -25.99 13.73 21.39
N LYS A 153 -25.99 12.46 21.83
CA LYS A 153 -25.66 12.04 23.20
C LYS A 153 -24.20 11.63 23.38
N LEU A 154 -23.39 11.65 22.31
CA LEU A 154 -21.96 11.39 22.45
C LEU A 154 -21.32 12.52 23.26
N ASN A 155 -20.37 12.18 24.13
CA ASN A 155 -19.71 13.13 25.01
C ASN A 155 -18.56 13.83 24.29
N ILE A 156 -18.30 15.07 24.69
CA ILE A 156 -17.13 15.83 24.30
C ILE A 156 -16.54 16.57 25.51
N PRO A 157 -15.24 16.41 25.78
CA PRO A 157 -14.52 17.26 26.72
C PRO A 157 -14.34 18.66 26.11
N LEU A 158 -14.72 19.69 26.85
CA LEU A 158 -14.68 21.08 26.42
C LEU A 158 -13.90 21.95 27.41
N PRO A 159 -12.66 22.33 27.07
CA PRO A 159 -11.95 23.38 27.76
C PRO A 159 -12.49 24.77 27.43
N SER A 160 -11.89 25.80 28.04
CA SER A 160 -12.14 27.20 27.68
C SER A 160 -11.86 27.47 26.20
N LEU A 161 -12.56 28.43 25.58
CA LEU A 161 -12.32 28.78 24.17
C LEU A 161 -10.84 29.13 23.86
N PRO A 162 -10.11 29.90 24.70
CA PRO A 162 -8.68 30.14 24.48
C PRO A 162 -7.85 28.85 24.42
N GLU A 163 -8.13 27.91 25.32
CA GLU A 163 -7.44 26.62 25.38
C GLU A 163 -7.80 25.71 24.20
N GLN A 164 -9.08 25.67 23.77
CA GLN A 164 -9.48 25.00 22.52
C GLN A 164 -8.68 25.53 21.33
N LYS A 165 -8.50 26.86 21.23
CA LYS A 165 -7.71 27.48 20.16
C LYS A 165 -6.22 27.14 20.25
N CYS A 166 -5.67 27.07 21.47
CA CYS A 166 -4.29 26.65 21.70
C CYS A 166 -4.06 25.21 21.22
N ILE A 167 -4.92 24.28 21.64
CA ILE A 167 -4.89 22.87 21.22
C ILE A 167 -4.96 22.78 19.69
N VAL A 168 -5.92 23.49 19.07
CA VAL A 168 -6.06 23.51 17.61
C VAL A 168 -4.80 24.01 16.92
N ALA A 169 -4.17 25.08 17.40
CA ALA A 169 -2.94 25.61 16.82
C ALA A 169 -1.77 24.61 16.91
N ILE A 170 -1.64 23.91 18.04
CA ILE A 170 -0.64 22.85 18.21
C ILE A 170 -0.90 21.69 17.24
N LEU A 171 -2.14 21.23 17.15
CA LEU A 171 -2.54 20.13 16.27
C LEU A 171 -2.35 20.48 14.79
N ASP A 172 -2.72 21.70 14.39
CA ASP A 172 -2.54 22.21 13.03
C ASP A 172 -1.07 22.19 12.62
N LYS A 173 -0.21 22.80 13.43
CA LYS A 173 1.23 22.86 13.17
C LYS A 173 1.82 21.44 13.12
N THR A 174 1.55 20.64 14.15
CA THR A 174 2.19 19.32 14.29
C THR A 174 1.73 18.36 13.20
N PHE A 175 0.44 18.37 12.82
CA PHE A 175 -0.04 17.48 11.76
C PHE A 175 0.42 17.90 10.38
N ALA A 176 0.58 19.21 10.13
CA ALA A 176 1.20 19.67 8.89
C ALA A 176 2.65 19.16 8.75
N GLU A 177 3.42 19.20 9.84
CA GLU A 177 4.79 18.66 9.89
C GLU A 177 4.83 17.14 9.72
N ILE A 178 3.93 16.40 10.39
CA ILE A 178 3.80 14.94 10.26
C ILE A 178 3.43 14.55 8.82
N THR A 179 2.42 15.19 8.21
CA THR A 179 2.03 14.90 6.82
C THR A 179 3.17 15.15 5.84
N LYS A 180 3.95 16.22 6.04
CA LYS A 180 5.16 16.47 5.24
C LYS A 180 6.20 15.36 5.43
N ALA A 181 6.44 14.94 6.68
CA ALA A 181 7.40 13.88 6.99
C ALA A 181 6.98 12.52 6.42
N GLU A 182 5.69 12.18 6.47
CA GLU A 182 5.11 10.96 5.88
C GLU A 182 5.28 10.96 4.35
N ALA A 183 5.00 12.08 3.68
CA ALA A 183 5.19 12.21 2.25
C ALA A 183 6.65 11.99 1.84
N ILE A 184 7.59 12.63 2.56
CA ILE A 184 9.03 12.44 2.33
C ILE A 184 9.44 10.98 2.57
N ALA A 185 8.96 10.35 3.65
CA ALA A 185 9.29 8.96 3.97
C ALA A 185 8.76 8.00 2.88
N LYS A 186 7.54 8.22 2.38
CA LYS A 186 6.96 7.44 1.27
C LYS A 186 7.75 7.61 -0.03
N THR A 187 8.13 8.84 -0.37
CA THR A 187 9.01 9.10 -1.53
C THR A 187 10.36 8.43 -1.36
N ASN A 188 10.98 8.50 -0.18
CA ASN A 188 12.28 7.87 0.05
C ASN A 188 12.21 6.34 0.03
N LEU A 189 11.11 5.75 0.52
CA LEU A 189 10.85 4.31 0.39
C LEU A 189 10.79 3.90 -1.09
N GLN A 190 10.09 4.67 -1.92
CA GLN A 190 10.02 4.43 -3.35
C GLN A 190 11.39 4.58 -4.03
N ASN A 191 12.11 5.66 -3.72
CA ASN A 191 13.46 5.90 -4.25
C ASN A 191 14.44 4.78 -3.87
N ALA A 192 14.33 4.21 -2.65
CA ALA A 192 15.19 3.11 -2.23
C ALA A 192 14.97 1.83 -3.09
N LYS A 193 13.71 1.55 -3.44
CA LYS A 193 13.36 0.43 -4.34
C LYS A 193 13.89 0.68 -5.75
N GLU A 194 13.59 1.85 -6.30
CA GLU A 194 14.00 2.25 -7.65
C GLU A 194 15.52 2.33 -7.80
N LEU A 195 16.26 2.72 -6.77
CA LEU A 195 17.72 2.81 -6.81
C LEU A 195 18.36 1.46 -7.15
N PHE A 196 17.91 0.38 -6.50
CA PHE A 196 18.45 -0.94 -6.78
C PHE A 196 18.08 -1.42 -8.19
N GLU A 197 16.82 -1.25 -8.58
CA GLU A 197 16.32 -1.66 -9.90
C GLU A 197 17.02 -0.88 -11.02
N SER A 198 17.13 0.45 -10.88
CA SER A 198 17.82 1.31 -11.83
C SER A 198 19.28 0.90 -12.00
N TYR A 199 20.00 0.67 -10.88
CA TYR A 199 21.40 0.26 -10.94
C TYR A 199 21.56 -1.15 -11.54
N LEU A 200 20.68 -2.10 -11.19
CA LEU A 200 20.67 -3.43 -11.76
C LEU A 200 20.49 -3.38 -13.29
N ASN A 201 19.53 -2.60 -13.77
CA ASN A 201 19.26 -2.49 -15.21
C ASN A 201 20.38 -1.75 -15.94
N ASN A 202 20.91 -0.69 -15.35
CA ASN A 202 22.03 0.07 -15.90
C ASN A 202 23.26 -0.82 -16.18
N VAL A 203 23.54 -1.80 -15.31
CA VAL A 203 24.61 -2.79 -15.50
C VAL A 203 24.41 -3.62 -16.78
N PHE A 204 23.18 -3.95 -17.16
CA PHE A 204 22.91 -4.79 -18.34
C PHE A 204 22.62 -3.97 -19.61
N GLU A 205 22.34 -2.67 -19.48
CA GLU A 205 22.15 -1.74 -20.60
C GLU A 205 23.47 -1.14 -21.10
N ASN A 206 24.46 -0.94 -20.22
CA ASN A 206 25.72 -0.29 -20.54
C ASN A 206 26.85 -1.31 -20.54
N LYS A 207 27.35 -1.64 -21.73
CA LYS A 207 28.50 -2.54 -21.89
C LYS A 207 29.81 -1.85 -21.49
N GLY A 208 30.70 -2.61 -20.85
CA GLY A 208 32.10 -2.21 -20.71
C GLY A 208 32.87 -2.36 -22.02
N ASP A 209 34.09 -1.84 -22.07
CA ASP A 209 34.94 -1.89 -23.26
C ASP A 209 35.31 -3.35 -23.63
N ASP A 210 35.57 -4.19 -22.62
CA ASP A 210 36.02 -5.59 -22.77
C ASP A 210 34.87 -6.61 -22.75
N TRP A 211 33.61 -6.18 -22.91
CA TRP A 211 32.46 -7.09 -22.86
C TRP A 211 32.17 -7.69 -24.24
N GLU A 212 31.99 -9.00 -24.29
CA GLU A 212 31.66 -9.72 -25.52
C GLU A 212 30.16 -9.98 -25.61
N GLU A 213 29.56 -9.78 -26.78
CA GLU A 213 28.20 -10.25 -27.02
C GLU A 213 28.18 -11.78 -27.03
N LYS A 214 27.28 -12.37 -26.24
CA LYS A 214 27.08 -13.82 -26.12
C LYS A 214 25.60 -14.15 -26.13
N ARG A 215 25.27 -15.32 -26.68
CA ARG A 215 23.99 -15.98 -26.44
C ARG A 215 24.01 -16.77 -25.14
N LEU A 216 22.85 -16.91 -24.52
CA LEU A 216 22.70 -17.65 -23.28
C LEU A 216 23.13 -19.13 -23.42
N GLU A 217 22.96 -19.73 -24.62
CA GLU A 217 23.45 -21.09 -24.95
C GLU A 217 24.97 -21.25 -24.89
N GLU A 218 25.74 -20.16 -25.04
CA GLU A 218 27.19 -20.21 -25.05
C GLU A 218 27.80 -20.22 -23.65
N VAL A 219 26.97 -19.96 -22.62
CA VAL A 219 27.41 -19.64 -21.25
C VAL A 219 26.71 -20.43 -20.17
N CYS A 220 25.57 -21.09 -20.45
CA CYS A 220 24.87 -21.95 -19.51
C CYS A 220 24.02 -23.01 -20.22
N ASP A 221 23.55 -24.01 -19.48
CA ASP A 221 22.76 -25.12 -20.00
C ASP A 221 21.78 -25.66 -18.93
N ILE A 222 20.78 -26.45 -19.33
CA ILE A 222 19.87 -27.15 -18.42
C ILE A 222 20.33 -28.61 -18.32
N ARG A 223 21.23 -28.90 -17.38
CA ARG A 223 21.83 -30.25 -17.18
C ARG A 223 21.20 -31.01 -16.02
N SER A 224 19.88 -30.98 -15.92
CA SER A 224 19.16 -31.75 -14.92
C SER A 224 18.62 -33.05 -15.50
N LYS A 225 18.86 -34.15 -14.78
CA LYS A 225 18.19 -35.44 -15.03
C LYS A 225 16.73 -35.34 -14.59
N LEU A 226 15.83 -35.96 -15.36
CA LEU A 226 14.47 -36.23 -14.92
C LEU A 226 14.50 -37.51 -14.08
N VAL A 227 14.02 -37.45 -12.85
CA VAL A 227 14.03 -38.56 -11.89
C VAL A 227 12.61 -38.90 -11.42
N ASP A 228 12.36 -40.15 -11.03
CA ASP A 228 11.10 -40.53 -10.38
C ASP A 228 11.14 -40.08 -8.91
N PRO A 229 10.28 -39.14 -8.49
CA PRO A 229 10.28 -38.62 -7.12
C PRO A 229 9.92 -39.67 -6.06
N LYS A 230 9.41 -40.85 -6.43
CA LYS A 230 9.06 -41.92 -5.49
C LYS A 230 10.25 -42.81 -5.11
N GLU A 231 11.37 -42.72 -5.83
CA GLU A 231 12.55 -43.50 -5.46
C GLU A 231 13.07 -43.06 -4.09
N SER A 232 13.58 -44.02 -3.32
CA SER A 232 14.03 -43.80 -1.93
C SER A 232 15.07 -42.70 -1.78
N GLN A 233 15.92 -42.52 -2.80
CA GLN A 233 16.96 -41.48 -2.84
C GLN A 233 16.44 -40.06 -3.16
N TYR A 234 15.17 -39.91 -3.56
CA TYR A 234 14.59 -38.63 -3.98
C TYR A 234 13.34 -38.23 -3.20
N GLN A 235 12.60 -39.18 -2.61
CA GLN A 235 11.31 -38.92 -1.95
C GLN A 235 11.39 -37.89 -0.80
N ASP A 236 12.52 -37.83 -0.09
CA ASP A 236 12.71 -36.92 1.04
C ASP A 236 13.40 -35.59 0.63
N LEU A 237 13.67 -35.38 -0.66
CA LEU A 237 14.20 -34.11 -1.17
C LEU A 237 13.10 -33.06 -1.23
N ILE A 238 13.45 -31.81 -0.88
CA ILE A 238 12.57 -30.64 -1.03
C ILE A 238 12.21 -30.46 -2.50
N HIS A 239 10.92 -30.30 -2.77
CA HIS A 239 10.39 -29.93 -4.07
C HIS A 239 10.16 -28.42 -4.18
N ILE A 240 10.56 -27.82 -5.29
CA ILE A 240 10.34 -26.41 -5.62
C ILE A 240 9.50 -26.32 -6.90
N GLY A 241 8.29 -25.79 -6.75
CA GLY A 241 7.47 -25.32 -7.85
C GLY A 241 7.52 -23.80 -7.99
N ALA A 242 6.96 -23.28 -9.10
CA ALA A 242 6.82 -21.83 -9.28
C ALA A 242 5.95 -21.20 -8.17
N GLY A 243 5.08 -21.94 -7.50
CA GLY A 243 4.30 -21.46 -6.35
C GLY A 243 5.18 -21.09 -5.15
N ASN A 244 6.27 -21.83 -4.93
CA ASN A 244 7.14 -21.68 -3.77
C ASN A 244 8.09 -20.48 -3.86
N ILE A 245 8.27 -19.89 -5.05
CA ILE A 245 9.17 -18.74 -5.24
C ILE A 245 8.33 -17.47 -5.16
N VAL A 246 8.66 -16.59 -4.21
CA VAL A 246 8.03 -15.27 -4.11
C VAL A 246 8.50 -14.41 -5.29
N SER A 247 7.54 -13.88 -6.05
CA SER A 247 7.80 -13.03 -7.23
C SER A 247 8.80 -11.92 -6.90
N GLU A 248 9.76 -11.68 -7.79
CA GLU A 248 10.77 -10.62 -7.71
C GLU A 248 11.74 -10.68 -6.51
N LYS A 249 11.52 -11.55 -5.52
CA LYS A 249 12.28 -11.54 -4.26
C LYS A 249 13.36 -12.59 -4.15
N GLY A 250 13.24 -13.69 -4.90
CA GLY A 250 14.15 -14.84 -4.79
C GLY A 250 14.10 -15.51 -3.41
N ILE A 251 12.94 -15.45 -2.75
CA ILE A 251 12.66 -16.06 -1.44
C ILE A 251 11.79 -17.30 -1.67
N LEU A 252 12.07 -18.37 -0.93
CA LEU A 252 11.29 -19.59 -0.92
C LEU A 252 10.27 -19.61 0.23
N VAL A 253 9.08 -20.14 -0.04
CA VAL A 253 8.00 -20.33 0.94
C VAL A 253 7.31 -21.68 0.75
N ASP A 254 6.67 -22.17 1.82
CA ASP A 254 5.83 -23.37 1.82
C ASP A 254 6.54 -24.62 1.25
N LEU A 255 7.80 -24.81 1.62
CA LEU A 255 8.62 -25.91 1.15
C LEU A 255 8.17 -27.24 1.76
N LYS A 256 8.08 -28.27 0.91
CA LYS A 256 7.74 -29.64 1.28
C LYS A 256 8.62 -30.62 0.54
N THR A 257 8.75 -31.83 1.05
CA THR A 257 9.43 -32.93 0.36
C THR A 257 8.53 -33.52 -0.74
N ALA A 258 9.14 -34.24 -1.68
CA ALA A 258 8.39 -34.94 -2.72
C ALA A 258 7.37 -35.94 -2.16
N LYS A 259 7.70 -36.59 -1.04
CA LYS A 259 6.83 -37.51 -0.31
C LYS A 259 5.64 -36.79 0.33
N GLU A 260 5.87 -35.66 0.99
CA GLU A 260 4.81 -34.85 1.62
C GLU A 260 3.81 -34.31 0.60
N GLU A 261 4.26 -34.01 -0.62
CA GLU A 261 3.41 -33.58 -1.73
C GLU A 261 2.78 -34.74 -2.54
N ASN A 262 3.10 -36.00 -2.21
CA ASN A 262 2.69 -37.19 -2.96
C ASN A 262 3.00 -37.07 -4.47
N LEU A 263 4.20 -36.61 -4.82
CA LEU A 263 4.59 -36.39 -6.21
C LEU A 263 4.73 -37.73 -6.96
N ILE A 264 4.10 -37.82 -8.12
CA ILE A 264 4.12 -39.04 -8.97
C ILE A 264 4.79 -38.83 -10.32
N SER A 265 4.84 -37.60 -10.82
CA SER A 265 5.42 -37.29 -12.13
C SER A 265 6.89 -36.96 -12.02
N GLY A 266 7.67 -37.22 -13.07
CA GLY A 266 9.10 -36.94 -13.09
C GLY A 266 9.45 -35.50 -12.68
N LYS A 267 10.57 -35.35 -11.96
CA LYS A 267 11.08 -34.06 -11.47
C LYS A 267 12.53 -33.85 -11.88
N PHE A 268 12.92 -32.60 -11.99
CA PHE A 268 14.28 -32.23 -12.32
C PHE A 268 15.11 -32.11 -11.04
N LEU A 269 16.24 -32.81 -10.97
CA LEU A 269 17.19 -32.69 -9.88
C LEU A 269 18.02 -31.41 -10.01
N PHE A 270 18.11 -30.63 -8.93
CA PHE A 270 18.99 -29.46 -8.86
C PHE A 270 19.95 -29.54 -7.67
N ASP A 271 21.03 -28.78 -7.75
CA ASP A 271 22.00 -28.56 -6.68
C ASP A 271 22.35 -27.07 -6.52
N ASP A 272 23.30 -26.79 -5.64
CA ASP A 272 23.73 -25.45 -5.27
C ASP A 272 24.54 -24.71 -6.35
N SER A 273 24.87 -25.38 -7.46
CA SER A 273 25.54 -24.76 -8.61
C SER A 273 24.56 -24.11 -9.60
N MET A 274 23.26 -24.38 -9.45
CA MET A 274 22.23 -24.03 -10.44
C MET A 274 21.44 -22.78 -10.05
N VAL A 275 20.89 -22.09 -11.05
CA VAL A 275 19.87 -21.05 -10.91
C VAL A 275 18.54 -21.64 -11.35
N LEU A 276 17.52 -21.59 -10.48
CA LEU A 276 16.19 -22.04 -10.82
C LEU A 276 15.40 -20.87 -11.41
N TYR A 277 14.94 -21.03 -12.66
CA TYR A 277 14.12 -20.05 -13.37
C TYR A 277 12.75 -20.63 -13.68
N SER A 278 11.67 -20.02 -13.17
CA SER A 278 10.31 -20.38 -13.55
C SER A 278 10.04 -20.00 -15.01
N LYS A 279 9.73 -20.98 -15.86
CA LYS A 279 9.43 -20.71 -17.27
C LYS A 279 8.00 -20.25 -17.53
N ILE A 280 7.13 -20.30 -16.51
CA ILE A 280 5.73 -19.86 -16.60
C ILE A 280 5.63 -18.44 -16.04
N ARG A 281 4.87 -17.59 -16.75
CA ARG A 281 4.58 -16.20 -16.38
C ARG A 281 5.89 -15.44 -16.10
N PRO A 282 6.76 -15.26 -17.12
CA PRO A 282 8.07 -14.66 -16.95
C PRO A 282 8.03 -13.27 -16.30
N TYR A 283 6.91 -12.54 -16.48
CA TYR A 283 6.65 -11.26 -15.82
C TYR A 283 6.59 -11.33 -14.28
N LEU A 284 6.52 -12.52 -13.66
CA LEU A 284 6.59 -12.68 -12.19
C LEU A 284 8.02 -12.81 -11.67
N MET A 285 9.02 -12.93 -12.56
CA MET A 285 10.46 -12.96 -12.21
C MET A 285 10.78 -13.91 -11.05
N LYS A 286 10.24 -15.12 -11.13
CA LYS A 286 10.42 -16.17 -10.12
C LYS A 286 11.73 -16.91 -10.38
N ILE A 287 12.80 -16.35 -9.83
CA ILE A 287 14.18 -16.84 -9.93
C ILE A 287 14.72 -17.11 -8.53
N VAL A 288 15.47 -18.19 -8.32
CA VAL A 288 16.10 -18.46 -7.01
C VAL A 288 17.43 -19.19 -7.16
N LYS A 289 18.33 -18.94 -6.22
CA LYS A 289 19.52 -19.77 -5.97
C LYS A 289 19.28 -20.57 -4.69
N CYS A 290 19.57 -21.87 -4.73
CA CYS A 290 19.39 -22.73 -3.57
C CYS A 290 20.76 -23.10 -2.99
N GLY A 291 20.86 -23.18 -1.66
CA GLY A 291 22.05 -23.67 -0.95
C GLY A 291 21.98 -25.15 -0.61
N PHE A 292 21.11 -25.90 -1.30
CA PHE A 292 20.84 -27.30 -1.01
C PHE A 292 20.46 -28.05 -2.30
N LYS A 293 20.53 -29.38 -2.24
CA LYS A 293 20.09 -30.27 -3.32
C LYS A 293 18.59 -30.58 -3.20
N GLY A 294 17.86 -30.54 -4.30
CA GLY A 294 16.42 -30.78 -4.30
C GLY A 294 15.85 -31.15 -5.66
N LEU A 295 14.51 -31.16 -5.72
CA LEU A 295 13.75 -31.42 -6.93
C LEU A 295 13.01 -30.15 -7.36
N CYS A 296 12.98 -29.84 -8.64
CA CYS A 296 12.12 -28.78 -9.15
C CYS A 296 11.07 -29.30 -10.13
N SER A 297 9.94 -28.60 -10.16
CA SER A 297 8.86 -28.85 -11.10
C SER A 297 9.36 -28.85 -12.55
N ALA A 298 8.67 -29.57 -13.42
CA ALA A 298 8.89 -29.50 -14.86
C ALA A 298 8.69 -28.08 -15.44
N ASP A 299 8.07 -27.17 -14.68
CA ASP A 299 7.89 -25.75 -15.00
C ASP A 299 8.99 -24.83 -14.49
N ILE A 300 10.08 -25.41 -13.98
CA ILE A 300 11.30 -24.69 -13.62
C ILE A 300 12.44 -25.20 -14.50
N TYR A 301 13.25 -24.28 -15.00
CA TYR A 301 14.53 -24.59 -15.63
C TYR A 301 15.65 -24.46 -14.59
N PRO A 302 16.30 -25.57 -14.20
CA PRO A 302 17.53 -25.52 -13.44
C PRO A 302 18.72 -25.28 -14.37
N LEU A 303 19.22 -24.04 -14.41
CA LEU A 303 20.33 -23.64 -15.28
C LEU A 303 21.66 -23.73 -14.56
N VAL A 304 22.62 -24.42 -15.17
CA VAL A 304 24.01 -24.49 -14.71
C VAL A 304 24.89 -23.61 -15.61
N PRO A 305 25.59 -22.61 -15.06
CA PRO A 305 26.52 -21.80 -15.84
C PRO A 305 27.78 -22.59 -16.20
N PHE A 306 28.37 -22.31 -17.36
CA PHE A 306 29.62 -22.93 -17.79
C PHE A 306 30.80 -22.36 -17.00
N LYS A 307 31.59 -23.28 -16.45
CA LYS A 307 32.81 -22.98 -15.70
C LYS A 307 33.73 -22.06 -16.51
N ASN A 308 34.33 -21.09 -15.83
CA ASN A 308 35.23 -20.07 -16.40
C ASN A 308 34.59 -19.10 -17.42
N LYS A 309 33.29 -19.20 -17.73
CA LYS A 309 32.57 -18.25 -18.60
C LYS A 309 31.59 -17.37 -17.83
N MET A 310 30.76 -17.98 -17.00
CA MET A 310 29.71 -17.28 -16.25
C MET A 310 29.68 -17.74 -14.81
N ILE A 311 29.56 -16.81 -13.87
CA ILE A 311 29.34 -17.14 -12.46
C ILE A 311 27.82 -17.23 -12.18
N GLN A 312 27.41 -18.19 -11.35
CA GLN A 312 26.01 -18.43 -11.00
C GLN A 312 25.30 -17.17 -10.48
N SER A 313 25.99 -16.36 -9.65
CA SER A 313 25.40 -15.14 -9.11
C SER A 313 25.20 -14.05 -10.15
N PHE A 314 25.98 -14.03 -11.24
CA PHE A 314 25.78 -13.08 -12.33
C PHE A 314 24.62 -13.54 -13.22
N LEU A 315 24.53 -14.84 -13.54
CA LEU A 315 23.35 -15.43 -14.21
C LEU A 315 22.06 -15.13 -13.45
N TYR A 316 22.09 -15.29 -12.12
CA TYR A 316 20.97 -14.93 -11.25
C TYR A 316 20.57 -13.47 -11.43
N ARG A 317 21.53 -12.52 -11.42
CA ARG A 317 21.25 -11.09 -11.61
C ARG A 317 20.75 -10.76 -13.01
N LEU A 318 21.29 -11.41 -14.04
CA LEU A 318 20.86 -11.24 -15.43
C LEU A 318 19.37 -11.54 -15.61
N PHE A 319 18.88 -12.61 -14.97
CA PHE A 319 17.45 -12.95 -15.05
C PHE A 319 16.53 -11.96 -14.33
N TYR A 320 17.06 -11.11 -13.46
CA TYR A 320 16.31 -10.00 -12.87
C TYR A 320 16.37 -8.71 -13.69
N SER A 321 17.14 -8.67 -14.79
CA SER A 321 17.19 -7.47 -15.63
C SER A 321 15.89 -7.28 -16.41
N ASN A 322 15.54 -6.02 -16.66
CA ASN A 322 14.39 -5.64 -17.46
C ASN A 322 14.54 -6.12 -18.91
N ASP A 323 15.74 -6.06 -19.48
CA ASP A 323 16.00 -6.49 -20.85
C ASP A 323 15.71 -8.00 -21.03
N PHE A 324 16.28 -8.84 -20.17
CA PHE A 324 15.97 -10.28 -20.18
C PHE A 324 14.49 -10.54 -19.93
N THR A 325 13.89 -9.87 -18.94
CA THR A 325 12.47 -10.08 -18.60
C THR A 325 11.57 -9.72 -19.78
N ALA A 326 11.82 -8.59 -20.43
CA ALA A 326 11.07 -8.16 -21.62
C ALA A 326 11.27 -9.14 -22.78
N TYR A 327 12.49 -9.62 -23.01
CA TYR A 327 12.77 -10.66 -23.99
C TYR A 327 11.99 -11.96 -23.72
N ALA A 328 12.00 -12.42 -22.47
CA ALA A 328 11.28 -13.61 -22.04
C ALA A 328 9.77 -13.48 -22.25
N ILE A 329 9.19 -12.30 -21.96
CA ILE A 329 7.78 -12.00 -22.21
C ILE A 329 7.46 -12.06 -23.71
N ARG A 330 8.27 -11.43 -24.57
CA ARG A 330 8.04 -11.40 -26.03
C ARG A 330 7.97 -12.80 -26.66
N GLY A 331 8.79 -13.73 -26.18
CA GLY A 331 8.79 -15.12 -26.67
C GLY A 331 7.73 -16.03 -26.07
N SER A 332 6.94 -15.53 -25.11
CA SER A 332 5.98 -16.33 -24.35
C SER A 332 4.57 -16.27 -24.97
N GLN A 333 4.44 -16.72 -26.22
CA GLN A 333 3.17 -16.71 -26.96
C GLN A 333 2.19 -17.76 -26.41
N ARG A 334 1.22 -17.34 -25.57
CA ARG A 334 -0.05 -18.03 -25.22
C ARG A 334 -0.91 -17.13 -24.33
N ALA A 335 -2.20 -16.96 -24.65
CA ALA A 335 -3.14 -16.27 -23.76
C ALA A 335 -3.31 -17.04 -22.43
N GLY A 336 -3.29 -16.33 -21.29
CA GLY A 336 -3.58 -16.87 -19.95
C GLY A 336 -2.39 -17.47 -19.16
N MET A 337 -1.50 -18.22 -19.82
CA MET A 337 -0.32 -18.84 -19.17
C MET A 337 0.92 -18.80 -20.09
N PRO A 338 1.55 -17.62 -20.22
CA PRO A 338 2.74 -17.45 -21.05
C PRO A 338 3.87 -18.35 -20.55
N LYS A 339 4.54 -19.01 -21.49
CA LYS A 339 5.61 -19.98 -21.21
C LYS A 339 6.82 -19.72 -22.09
N VAL A 340 7.99 -19.60 -21.48
CA VAL A 340 9.27 -19.48 -22.19
C VAL A 340 9.74 -20.89 -22.57
N ASN A 341 9.93 -21.14 -23.87
CA ASN A 341 10.50 -22.41 -24.33
C ASN A 341 12.04 -22.35 -24.35
N ARG A 342 12.70 -23.51 -24.37
CA ARG A 342 14.17 -23.60 -24.31
C ARG A 342 14.85 -22.88 -25.47
N LYS A 343 14.38 -23.09 -26.70
CA LYS A 343 14.96 -22.46 -27.91
C LYS A 343 14.94 -20.94 -27.80
N HIS A 344 13.82 -20.37 -27.33
CA HIS A 344 13.69 -18.94 -27.07
C HIS A 344 14.62 -18.50 -25.93
N LEU A 345 14.57 -19.17 -24.77
CA LEU A 345 15.43 -18.83 -23.63
C LEU A 345 16.92 -18.73 -24.02
N PHE A 346 17.41 -19.75 -24.73
CA PHE A 346 18.81 -19.90 -25.09
C PHE A 346 19.27 -18.98 -26.23
N ALA A 347 18.35 -18.45 -27.03
CA ALA A 347 18.61 -17.46 -28.07
C ALA A 347 18.75 -16.02 -27.54
N TYR A 348 18.53 -15.79 -26.24
CA TYR A 348 18.74 -14.49 -25.63
C TYR A 348 20.20 -14.05 -25.77
N SER A 349 20.43 -12.83 -26.26
CA SER A 349 21.77 -12.26 -26.47
C SER A 349 21.98 -11.09 -25.51
N PHE A 350 23.18 -11.00 -24.93
CA PHE A 350 23.55 -9.97 -23.97
C PHE A 350 25.08 -9.78 -23.98
N PHE A 351 25.56 -8.66 -23.44
CA PHE A 351 26.99 -8.42 -23.27
C PHE A 351 27.49 -9.09 -21.97
N LEU A 352 28.51 -9.93 -22.09
CA LEU A 352 29.11 -10.69 -21.00
C LEU A 352 30.45 -10.06 -20.58
N PRO A 353 30.59 -9.60 -19.33
CA PRO A 353 31.88 -9.17 -18.79
C PRO A 353 32.84 -10.35 -18.57
N PRO A 354 34.16 -10.10 -18.49
CA PRO A 354 35.12 -11.05 -17.94
C PRO A 354 34.74 -11.51 -16.51
N ILE A 355 35.11 -12.75 -16.13
CA ILE A 355 34.76 -13.35 -14.83
C ILE A 355 35.09 -12.44 -13.64
N ARG A 356 36.26 -11.78 -13.66
CA ARG A 356 36.69 -10.88 -12.59
C ARG A 356 35.72 -9.71 -12.42
N GLU A 357 35.22 -9.16 -13.53
CA GLU A 357 34.27 -8.05 -13.51
C GLU A 357 32.87 -8.51 -13.12
N GLN A 358 32.41 -9.69 -13.58
CA GLN A 358 31.17 -10.31 -13.09
C GLN A 358 31.15 -10.40 -11.54
N GLN A 359 32.27 -10.82 -10.93
CA GLN A 359 32.41 -10.90 -9.48
C GLN A 359 32.30 -9.52 -8.81
N GLN A 360 32.93 -8.49 -9.38
CA GLN A 360 32.86 -7.13 -8.87
C GLN A 360 31.46 -6.54 -8.99
N ILE A 361 30.79 -6.72 -10.13
CA ILE A 361 29.41 -6.30 -10.37
C ILE A 361 28.48 -6.96 -9.36
N VAL A 362 28.56 -8.29 -9.20
CA VAL A 362 27.74 -9.02 -8.22
C VAL A 362 28.00 -8.53 -6.80
N LYS A 363 29.26 -8.27 -6.43
CA LYS A 363 29.60 -7.73 -5.10
C LYS A 363 28.94 -6.37 -4.86
N LYS A 364 29.03 -5.45 -5.84
CA LYS A 364 28.38 -4.13 -5.78
C LYS A 364 26.86 -4.25 -5.69
N LEU A 365 26.25 -5.08 -6.54
CA LEU A 365 24.81 -5.33 -6.54
C LEU A 365 24.33 -5.93 -5.21
N ASN A 366 25.08 -6.87 -4.62
CA ASN A 366 24.76 -7.45 -3.32
C ASN A 366 24.83 -6.41 -2.21
N ALA A 367 25.88 -5.58 -2.20
CA ALA A 367 26.03 -4.49 -1.22
C ALA A 367 24.88 -3.49 -1.35
N LEU A 368 24.59 -3.02 -2.57
CA LEU A 368 23.50 -2.08 -2.83
C LEU A 368 22.15 -2.67 -2.43
N GLN A 369 21.86 -3.92 -2.80
CA GLN A 369 20.62 -4.59 -2.42
C GLN A 369 20.47 -4.71 -0.91
N SER A 370 21.57 -4.95 -0.18
CA SER A 370 21.51 -5.02 1.28
C SER A 370 21.20 -3.66 1.88
N GLU A 371 21.81 -2.59 1.40
CA GLU A 371 21.57 -1.24 1.89
C GLU A 371 20.17 -0.73 1.53
N THR A 372 19.69 -0.95 0.29
CA THR A 372 18.34 -0.54 -0.09
C THR A 372 17.27 -1.28 0.71
N LYS A 373 17.44 -2.58 0.97
CA LYS A 373 16.53 -3.34 1.85
C LYS A 373 16.51 -2.80 3.29
N LYS A 374 17.66 -2.40 3.84
CA LYS A 374 17.71 -1.75 5.16
C LYS A 374 16.95 -0.43 5.15
N LEU A 375 17.15 0.39 4.12
CA LEU A 375 16.44 1.65 3.94
C LEU A 375 14.93 1.45 3.81
N GLU A 376 14.50 0.44 3.05
CA GLU A 376 13.08 0.10 2.93
C GLU A 376 12.44 -0.19 4.29
N ILE A 377 13.09 -1.01 5.14
CA ILE A 377 12.63 -1.31 6.50
C ILE A 377 12.59 -0.04 7.35
N ILE A 378 13.64 0.79 7.31
CA ILE A 378 13.72 2.04 8.08
C ILE A 378 12.57 2.98 7.70
N TYR A 379 12.30 3.17 6.41
CA TYR A 379 11.24 4.07 5.98
C TYR A 379 9.85 3.50 6.26
N GLN A 380 9.67 2.18 6.20
CA GLN A 380 8.43 1.51 6.58
C GLN A 380 8.12 1.75 8.07
N HIS A 381 9.09 1.50 8.96
CA HIS A 381 8.93 1.81 10.39
C HIS A 381 8.69 3.30 10.64
N LYS A 382 9.41 4.19 9.94
CA LYS A 382 9.20 5.64 10.09
C LYS A 382 7.77 6.07 9.74
N ILE A 383 7.16 5.46 8.73
CA ILE A 383 5.77 5.74 8.36
C ILE A 383 4.83 5.27 9.49
N GLU A 384 5.05 4.07 10.02
CA GLU A 384 4.27 3.51 11.13
C GLU A 384 4.40 4.35 12.42
N ASP A 385 5.62 4.77 12.76
CA ASP A 385 5.90 5.64 13.91
C ASP A 385 5.21 7.01 13.79
N LEU A 386 5.14 7.58 12.58
CA LEU A 386 4.45 8.84 12.32
C LEU A 386 2.93 8.70 12.50
N GLU A 387 2.35 7.58 12.05
CA GLU A 387 0.94 7.26 12.28
C GLU A 387 0.63 7.07 13.76
N GLU A 388 1.50 6.39 14.52
CA GLU A 388 1.37 6.24 15.96
C GLU A 388 1.52 7.57 16.70
N LEU A 389 2.49 8.39 16.30
CA LEU A 389 2.70 9.73 16.86
C LEU A 389 1.45 10.60 16.72
N LYS A 390 0.78 10.56 15.55
CA LYS A 390 -0.48 11.28 15.33
C LYS A 390 -1.56 10.86 16.33
N LYS A 391 -1.73 9.55 16.57
CA LYS A 391 -2.68 9.02 17.56
C LYS A 391 -2.32 9.46 18.98
N SER A 392 -1.03 9.36 19.34
CA SER A 392 -0.52 9.78 20.66
C SER A 392 -0.78 11.27 20.92
N ILE A 393 -0.57 12.12 19.92
CA ILE A 393 -0.82 13.57 20.04
C ILE A 393 -2.30 13.86 20.22
N LEU A 394 -3.20 13.19 19.48
CA LEU A 394 -4.66 13.33 19.71
C LEU A 394 -5.03 12.93 21.13
N GLN A 395 -4.49 11.81 21.62
CA GLN A 395 -4.74 11.34 22.97
C GLN A 395 -4.26 12.35 24.02
N LYS A 396 -3.07 12.95 23.82
CA LYS A 396 -2.57 14.02 24.69
C LYS A 396 -3.45 15.26 24.64
N ALA A 397 -3.88 15.67 23.44
CA ALA A 397 -4.72 16.84 23.23
C ALA A 397 -6.02 16.78 24.02
N PHE A 398 -6.73 15.66 23.94
CA PHE A 398 -8.08 15.53 24.51
C PHE A 398 -8.10 14.98 25.94
N ASN A 399 -6.93 14.75 26.53
CA ASN A 399 -6.74 14.49 27.95
C ASN A 399 -6.03 15.66 28.66
N GLY A 400 -5.84 16.79 27.96
CA GLY A 400 -5.17 18.01 28.43
C GLY A 400 -3.73 17.82 28.90
N MET A 401 -2.94 17.13 28.08
CA MET A 401 -1.50 16.91 28.28
C MET A 401 -0.66 17.60 27.20
N LEU A 402 -1.20 18.62 26.50
CA LEU A 402 -0.50 19.41 25.49
C LEU A 402 -0.13 20.80 25.98
#